data_AF-A0A1H8M2X2-F1
#
_entry.id   AF-A0A1H8M2X2-F1
#
_cell.length_a   1.000
_cell.length_b   1.000
_cell.length_c   1.000
_cell.angle_alpha   90.00
_cell.angle_beta   90.00
_cell.angle_gamma   90.00
#
_symmetry.space_group_name_H-M   'P 1'
#
loop_
_entity.id
_entity.type
_entity.pdbx_description
1 polymer ?
#
loop_
_entity_poly.entity_id
_entity_poly.type
_entity_poly.pdbx_seq_one_letter_code
_entity_poly.pdbx_strand_id
1 'polypeptide(L)'
;MNEQTERQRPISCSGCGIKLQTVHRDQPGYMPEAAYDRDPVICQRCFRIKNYNEVSSVSVDQDEFLRLLSGIGEKNALVVHIVDLFDLEGSLISGLQRFVGSNSVILAVNKCDLLPKVTNWNKLRNWVQQRSKELGLKTAEIVLCSAKRGQGFDRLLDSVSSLRGRRDVYVVGATNVGKSTLINRLISDYSDLEQELTTSRYPGTTLDSVKIPLDDGHYIIDTPGIVYPWRYSELVERQDLDAVMPAKPLKPAVYQLNSGQTLFFGGLGRFDFVQGEHQSFTCFISGSLKIHRTKLERADDLYRDHRGEMLSPPAAGDVDKLPAWQRHEFRIARGSRSDVFISGLGWIKLNGTEGAVVAVHVPRGVKVLVRPSLI
;
A
#
# COMPACT_ATOMS: atom_id res chain seq x y z
N MET A 1 9.42 48.85 -39.68
CA MET A 1 9.93 48.15 -38.49
C MET A 1 8.76 47.93 -37.56
N ASN A 2 8.20 46.72 -37.53
CA ASN A 2 7.33 46.20 -36.47
C ASN A 2 7.16 44.71 -36.74
N GLU A 3 8.22 43.95 -36.48
CA GLU A 3 8.14 42.49 -36.36
C GLU A 3 7.53 42.18 -35.00
N GLN A 4 6.23 41.93 -34.97
CA GLN A 4 5.60 41.22 -33.87
C GLN A 4 6.13 39.78 -33.90
N THR A 5 7.09 39.49 -33.01
CA THR A 5 7.60 38.14 -32.81
C THR A 5 6.45 37.28 -32.26
N GLU A 6 5.85 36.45 -33.12
CA GLU A 6 4.99 35.34 -32.69
C GLU A 6 5.80 34.46 -31.74
N ARG A 7 5.60 34.63 -30.42
CA ARG A 7 6.17 33.73 -29.43
C ARG A 7 5.62 32.33 -29.70
N GLN A 8 6.49 31.44 -30.16
CA GLN A 8 6.18 30.04 -30.41
C GLN A 8 5.58 29.44 -29.14
N ARG A 9 4.30 29.05 -29.27
CA ARG A 9 3.50 28.50 -28.18
C ARG A 9 4.08 27.16 -27.77
N PRO A 10 4.38 26.89 -26.49
CA PRO A 10 4.72 25.54 -26.06
C PRO A 10 3.48 24.65 -26.23
N ILE A 11 3.51 23.80 -27.26
CA ILE A 11 2.39 22.91 -27.61
C ILE A 11 2.30 21.74 -26.61
N SER A 12 3.40 21.42 -25.94
CA SER A 12 3.57 20.23 -25.10
C SER A 12 4.08 20.58 -23.70
N CYS A 13 3.59 19.84 -22.71
CA CYS A 13 4.03 19.91 -21.33
C CYS A 13 5.51 19.49 -21.23
N SER A 14 6.37 20.32 -20.64
CA SER A 14 7.80 20.00 -20.46
C SER A 14 8.03 18.78 -19.56
N GLY A 15 7.07 18.44 -18.67
CA GLY A 15 7.19 17.28 -17.77
C GLY A 15 6.79 15.91 -18.35
N CYS A 16 5.73 15.82 -19.17
CA CYS A 16 5.22 14.53 -19.68
C CYS A 16 4.99 14.50 -21.20
N GLY A 17 5.32 15.58 -21.92
CA GLY A 17 5.20 15.67 -23.37
C GLY A 17 3.77 15.75 -23.92
N ILE A 18 2.72 15.73 -23.07
CA ILE A 18 1.33 15.78 -23.54
C ILE A 18 0.97 17.17 -24.08
N LYS A 19 0.05 17.22 -25.05
CA LYS A 19 -0.45 18.49 -25.60
C LYS A 19 -1.17 19.28 -24.52
N LEU A 20 -0.79 20.55 -24.34
CA LEU A 20 -1.36 21.43 -23.32
C LEU A 20 -2.72 21.97 -23.78
N GLN A 21 -3.66 22.08 -22.84
CA GLN A 21 -4.98 22.67 -23.04
C GLN A 21 -5.44 23.39 -21.77
N THR A 22 -6.31 24.40 -21.91
CA THR A 22 -6.75 25.26 -20.79
C THR A 22 -8.27 25.18 -20.54
N VAL A 23 -8.98 24.31 -21.27
CA VAL A 23 -10.45 24.30 -21.35
C VAL A 23 -11.08 23.29 -20.39
N HIS A 24 -10.63 22.03 -20.43
CA HIS A 24 -11.26 20.93 -19.70
C HIS A 24 -10.39 20.49 -18.52
N ARG A 25 -10.76 20.92 -17.30
CA ARG A 25 -10.01 20.64 -16.08
C ARG A 25 -9.76 19.15 -15.82
N ASP A 26 -10.70 18.30 -16.20
CA ASP A 26 -10.65 16.86 -15.95
C ASP A 26 -9.94 16.06 -17.05
N GLN A 27 -9.50 16.71 -18.14
CA GLN A 27 -8.83 16.05 -19.25
C GLN A 27 -7.30 16.16 -19.17
N PRO A 28 -6.55 15.14 -19.65
CA PRO A 28 -5.10 15.17 -19.72
C PRO A 28 -4.57 16.42 -20.45
N GLY A 29 -3.47 16.98 -19.94
CA GLY A 29 -2.87 18.19 -20.50
C GLY A 29 -3.48 19.50 -20.02
N TYR A 30 -4.48 19.48 -19.14
CA TYR A 30 -5.04 20.71 -18.56
C TYR A 30 -3.98 21.54 -17.85
N MET A 31 -4.01 22.86 -18.02
CA MET A 31 -3.31 23.82 -17.18
C MET A 31 -4.12 25.11 -17.04
N PRO A 32 -4.00 25.84 -15.91
CA PRO A 32 -4.62 27.17 -15.78
C PRO A 32 -3.94 28.18 -16.73
N GLU A 33 -4.71 29.11 -17.30
CA GLU A 33 -4.17 30.20 -18.14
C GLU A 33 -3.14 31.07 -17.39
N ALA A 34 -3.30 31.24 -16.07
CA ALA A 34 -2.32 31.95 -15.25
C ALA A 34 -0.94 31.27 -15.14
N ALA A 35 -0.82 30.00 -15.56
CA ALA A 35 0.43 29.24 -15.54
C ALA A 35 1.11 29.19 -16.93
N TYR A 36 0.60 29.93 -17.92
CA TYR A 36 1.08 29.92 -19.31
C TYR A 36 2.48 30.52 -19.50
N ASP A 37 2.83 31.51 -18.67
CA ASP A 37 4.11 32.22 -18.73
C ASP A 37 5.19 31.65 -17.79
N ARG A 38 4.94 30.49 -17.17
CA ARG A 38 5.92 29.85 -16.26
C ARG A 38 6.93 29.04 -17.05
N ASP A 39 8.22 29.20 -16.78
CA ASP A 39 9.27 28.34 -17.32
C ASP A 39 9.78 27.39 -16.22
N PRO A 40 9.65 26.05 -16.36
CA PRO A 40 9.05 25.31 -17.47
C PRO A 40 7.51 25.24 -17.40
N VAL A 41 6.86 25.26 -18.57
CA VAL A 41 5.40 25.10 -18.69
C VAL A 41 5.02 23.64 -18.49
N ILE A 42 4.26 23.35 -17.42
CA ILE A 42 3.86 22.00 -17.05
C ILE A 42 2.34 21.89 -16.86
N CYS A 43 1.76 20.77 -17.31
CA CYS A 43 0.34 20.50 -17.11
C CYS A 43 0.01 20.34 -15.61
N GLN A 44 -1.25 20.47 -15.24
CA GLN A 44 -1.74 20.33 -13.88
C GLN A 44 -1.30 19.00 -13.26
N ARG A 45 -1.25 17.90 -14.03
CA ARG A 45 -0.73 16.61 -13.57
C ARG A 45 0.76 16.70 -13.20
N CYS A 46 1.61 17.20 -14.09
CA CYS A 46 3.04 17.38 -13.81
C CYS A 46 3.30 18.39 -12.69
N PHE A 47 2.50 19.45 -12.60
CA PHE A 47 2.54 20.41 -11.49
C PHE A 47 2.21 19.77 -10.15
N ARG A 48 1.19 18.89 -10.12
CA ARG A 48 0.79 18.15 -8.92
C ARG A 48 1.80 17.09 -8.51
N ILE A 49 2.43 16.42 -9.48
CA ILE A 49 3.57 15.53 -9.23
C ILE A 49 4.74 16.32 -8.64
N LYS A 50 5.12 17.44 -9.25
CA LYS A 50 6.30 18.23 -8.84
C LYS A 50 6.15 18.91 -7.48
N ASN A 51 4.96 19.43 -7.14
CA ASN A 51 4.75 20.24 -5.94
C ASN A 51 4.03 19.51 -4.79
N TYR A 52 3.17 18.55 -5.13
CA TYR A 52 2.36 17.82 -4.14
C TYR A 52 2.70 16.33 -4.08
N ASN A 53 3.65 15.84 -4.88
CA ASN A 53 3.99 14.42 -5.03
C ASN A 53 2.76 13.56 -5.40
N GLU A 54 1.71 14.17 -5.96
CA GLU A 54 0.50 13.50 -6.41
C GLU A 54 0.75 12.93 -7.80
N VAL A 55 1.38 11.77 -7.86
CA VAL A 55 1.35 10.91 -9.04
C VAL A 55 -0.12 10.61 -9.31
N SER A 56 -0.66 11.14 -10.42
CA SER A 56 -1.98 10.72 -10.90
C SER A 56 -1.90 9.21 -11.06
N SER A 57 -2.60 8.50 -10.17
CA SER A 57 -2.75 7.06 -10.20
C SER A 57 -3.56 6.73 -11.44
N VAL A 58 -2.90 6.62 -12.59
CA VAL A 58 -3.46 5.91 -13.74
C VAL A 58 -3.56 4.47 -13.25
N SER A 59 -4.76 4.07 -12.87
CA SER A 59 -5.08 2.71 -12.48
C SER A 59 -4.78 1.81 -13.67
N VAL A 60 -3.83 0.92 -13.50
CA VAL A 60 -3.47 -0.07 -14.52
C VAL A 60 -4.42 -1.25 -14.38
N ASP A 61 -5.05 -1.65 -15.47
CA ASP A 61 -5.81 -2.90 -15.52
C ASP A 61 -4.86 -4.09 -15.23
N GLN A 62 -5.34 -5.11 -14.52
CA GLN A 62 -4.49 -6.21 -14.07
C GLN A 62 -3.74 -6.87 -15.23
N ASP A 63 -4.39 -7.01 -16.39
CA ASP A 63 -3.80 -7.61 -17.59
C ASP A 63 -2.64 -6.80 -18.17
N GLU A 64 -2.72 -5.47 -18.17
CA GLU A 64 -1.64 -4.60 -18.66
C GLU A 64 -0.43 -4.65 -17.72
N PHE A 65 -0.68 -4.72 -16.41
CA PHE A 65 0.37 -4.90 -15.43
C PHE A 65 1.05 -6.28 -15.55
N LEU A 66 0.28 -7.34 -15.79
CA LEU A 66 0.85 -8.68 -16.01
C LEU A 66 1.76 -8.71 -17.23
N ARG A 67 1.40 -8.03 -18.32
CA ARG A 67 2.28 -7.89 -19.50
C ARG A 67 3.58 -7.16 -19.17
N LEU A 68 3.51 -6.10 -18.37
CA LEU A 68 4.69 -5.39 -17.90
C LEU A 68 5.60 -6.32 -17.08
N LEU A 69 5.04 -7.08 -16.15
CA LEU A 69 5.80 -8.04 -15.35
C LEU A 69 6.44 -9.14 -16.21
N SER A 70 5.72 -9.70 -17.18
CA SER A 70 6.28 -10.68 -18.12
C SER A 70 7.44 -10.11 -18.92
N GLY A 71 7.35 -8.85 -19.36
CA GLY A 71 8.46 -8.16 -20.02
C GLY A 71 9.67 -7.95 -19.10
N ILE A 72 9.48 -7.83 -17.78
CA ILE A 72 10.60 -7.84 -16.81
C ILE A 72 11.24 -9.23 -16.77
N GLY A 73 10.43 -10.30 -16.79
CA GLY A 73 10.91 -11.69 -16.76
C GLY A 73 11.83 -12.08 -17.93
N GLU A 74 11.66 -11.46 -19.09
CA GLU A 74 12.52 -11.67 -20.27
C GLU A 74 13.88 -10.97 -20.17
N LYS A 75 14.05 -10.03 -19.23
CA LYS A 75 15.29 -9.27 -19.03
C LYS A 75 16.07 -9.86 -17.86
N ASN A 76 17.39 -9.64 -17.87
CA ASN A 76 18.24 -9.91 -16.71
C ASN A 76 18.27 -8.67 -15.81
N ALA A 77 17.41 -8.66 -14.79
CA ALA A 77 17.19 -7.52 -13.92
C ALA A 77 17.12 -7.91 -12.43
N LEU A 78 17.22 -6.92 -11.56
CA LEU A 78 16.87 -7.05 -10.15
C LEU A 78 15.45 -6.51 -9.96
N VAL A 79 14.62 -7.23 -9.20
CA VAL A 79 13.27 -6.78 -8.88
C VAL A 79 13.20 -6.42 -7.39
N VAL A 80 12.83 -5.17 -7.10
CA VAL A 80 12.51 -4.73 -5.74
C VAL A 80 10.99 -4.71 -5.60
N HIS A 81 10.46 -5.70 -4.90
CA HIS A 81 9.04 -5.76 -4.59
C HIS A 81 8.78 -5.06 -3.25
N ILE A 82 8.14 -3.89 -3.30
CA ILE A 82 7.73 -3.17 -2.09
C ILE A 82 6.29 -3.56 -1.67
N VAL A 83 6.13 -3.84 -0.39
CA VAL A 83 4.86 -4.22 0.24
C VAL A 83 4.60 -3.41 1.50
N ASP A 84 3.32 -3.23 1.85
CA ASP A 84 2.91 -2.61 3.10
C ASP A 84 2.77 -3.68 4.18
N LEU A 85 3.44 -3.52 5.31
CA LEU A 85 3.33 -4.45 6.43
C LEU A 85 1.91 -4.64 6.96
N PHE A 86 1.12 -3.57 7.04
CA PHE A 86 -0.23 -3.62 7.60
C PHE A 86 -1.25 -4.15 6.60
N ASP A 87 -0.86 -4.24 5.33
CA ASP A 87 -1.68 -4.75 4.24
C ASP A 87 -0.88 -5.76 3.41
N LEU A 88 -0.18 -6.67 4.10
CA LEU A 88 0.75 -7.60 3.47
C LEU A 88 0.05 -8.51 2.46
N GLU A 89 -1.14 -9.00 2.79
CA GLU A 89 -1.93 -9.87 1.92
C GLU A 89 -2.53 -9.13 0.73
N GLY A 90 -2.81 -7.84 0.89
CA GLY A 90 -3.29 -6.98 -0.18
C GLY A 90 -2.18 -6.49 -1.10
N SER A 91 -0.95 -6.35 -0.60
CA SER A 91 0.18 -5.77 -1.34
C SER A 91 1.17 -6.78 -1.92
N LEU A 92 1.21 -8.02 -1.42
CA LEU A 92 1.99 -9.10 -2.02
C LEU A 92 1.36 -9.56 -3.33
N ILE A 93 2.15 -9.53 -4.40
CA ILE A 93 1.72 -9.98 -5.73
C ILE A 93 1.80 -11.51 -5.76
N SER A 94 0.65 -12.18 -5.76
CA SER A 94 0.58 -13.63 -5.85
C SER A 94 1.21 -14.14 -7.14
N GLY A 95 2.12 -15.12 -7.03
CA GLY A 95 2.77 -15.69 -8.20
C GLY A 95 3.72 -14.75 -8.95
N LEU A 96 4.14 -13.62 -8.35
CA LEU A 96 5.09 -12.67 -8.94
C LEU A 96 6.30 -13.38 -9.58
N GLN A 97 6.85 -14.38 -8.89
CA GLN A 97 8.00 -15.15 -9.38
C GLN A 97 7.79 -15.77 -10.76
N ARG A 98 6.55 -16.14 -11.11
CA ARG A 98 6.22 -16.72 -12.42
C ARG A 98 6.39 -15.71 -13.54
N PHE A 99 6.10 -14.44 -13.25
CA PHE A 99 6.18 -13.36 -14.23
C PHE A 99 7.58 -12.78 -14.33
N VAL A 100 8.31 -12.66 -13.21
CA VAL A 100 9.69 -12.15 -13.21
C VAL A 100 10.73 -13.22 -13.54
N GLY A 101 10.32 -14.47 -13.79
CA GLY A 101 11.20 -15.54 -14.26
C GLY A 101 12.32 -15.89 -13.28
N SER A 102 13.56 -15.89 -13.77
CA SER A 102 14.78 -16.16 -12.99
C SER A 102 15.34 -14.94 -12.26
N ASN A 103 14.69 -13.78 -12.37
CA ASN A 103 15.18 -12.56 -11.74
C ASN A 103 15.14 -12.67 -10.21
N SER A 104 16.18 -12.15 -9.57
CA SER A 104 16.27 -12.07 -8.12
C SER A 104 15.28 -11.04 -7.60
N VAL A 105 14.51 -11.40 -6.58
CA VAL A 105 13.54 -10.50 -5.95
C VAL A 105 13.99 -10.12 -4.54
N ILE A 106 14.14 -8.83 -4.28
CA ILE A 106 14.26 -8.26 -2.93
C ILE A 106 12.86 -7.85 -2.48
N LEU A 107 12.41 -8.37 -1.34
CA LEU A 107 11.15 -7.96 -0.72
C LEU A 107 11.39 -6.85 0.29
N ALA A 108 10.99 -5.63 -0.05
CA ALA A 108 11.03 -4.47 0.84
C ALA A 108 9.70 -4.33 1.58
N VAL A 109 9.67 -4.72 2.86
CA VAL A 109 8.50 -4.60 3.72
C VAL A 109 8.52 -3.22 4.38
N ASN A 110 7.64 -2.33 3.92
CA ASN A 110 7.62 -0.94 4.32
C ASN A 110 6.67 -0.69 5.51
N LYS A 111 6.76 0.53 6.06
CA LYS A 111 5.96 1.07 7.17
C LYS A 111 6.23 0.39 8.52
N CYS A 112 7.38 -0.26 8.70
CA CYS A 112 7.74 -0.92 9.96
C CYS A 112 7.81 0.04 11.16
N ASP A 113 7.93 1.35 10.94
CA ASP A 113 7.95 2.36 12.01
C ASP A 113 6.61 2.52 12.74
N LEU A 114 5.53 2.02 12.16
CA LEU A 114 4.20 2.09 12.75
C LEU A 114 3.93 0.93 13.74
N LEU A 115 4.85 -0.04 13.83
CA LEU A 115 4.73 -1.13 14.79
C LEU A 115 4.91 -0.63 16.23
N PRO A 116 4.25 -1.27 17.21
CA PRO A 116 4.55 -1.06 18.62
C PRO A 116 6.02 -1.40 18.92
N LYS A 117 6.65 -0.63 19.82
CA LYS A 117 8.06 -0.83 20.21
C LYS A 117 8.36 -2.24 20.77
N VAL A 118 7.35 -2.90 21.32
CA VAL A 118 7.44 -4.25 21.91
C VAL A 118 7.45 -5.39 20.87
N THR A 119 7.32 -5.06 19.58
CA THR A 119 7.22 -6.07 18.51
C THR A 119 8.51 -6.88 18.36
N ASN A 120 8.39 -8.19 18.25
CA ASN A 120 9.52 -9.08 18.01
C ASN A 120 9.86 -9.14 16.51
N TRP A 121 10.96 -8.48 16.14
CA TRP A 121 11.43 -8.40 14.74
C TRP A 121 11.74 -9.75 14.10
N ASN A 122 12.23 -10.73 14.87
CA ASN A 122 12.53 -12.07 14.34
C ASN A 122 11.25 -12.83 13.98
N LYS A 123 10.24 -12.77 14.86
CA LYS A 123 8.92 -13.36 14.58
C LYS A 123 8.28 -12.71 13.36
N LEU A 124 8.39 -11.39 13.25
CA LEU A 124 7.88 -10.65 12.10
C LEU A 124 8.56 -11.10 10.80
N ARG A 125 9.89 -11.17 10.78
CA ARG A 125 10.65 -11.63 9.61
C ARG A 125 10.27 -13.05 9.22
N ASN A 126 10.16 -13.95 10.20
CA ASN A 126 9.76 -15.34 9.97
C ASN A 126 8.34 -15.44 9.39
N TRP A 127 7.40 -14.64 9.90
CA TRP A 127 6.04 -14.57 9.38
C TRP A 127 6.04 -14.08 7.93
N VAL A 128 6.70 -12.97 7.62
CA VAL A 128 6.80 -12.44 6.24
C VAL A 128 7.42 -13.49 5.30
N GLN A 129 8.50 -14.15 5.73
CA GLN A 129 9.17 -15.17 4.94
C GLN A 129 8.25 -16.36 4.65
N GLN A 130 7.51 -16.82 5.66
CA GLN A 130 6.53 -17.89 5.50
C GLN A 130 5.43 -17.49 4.51
N ARG A 131 4.84 -16.31 4.65
CA ARG A 131 3.78 -15.82 3.74
C ARG A 131 4.28 -15.65 2.30
N SER A 132 5.49 -15.12 2.14
CA SER A 132 6.12 -14.97 0.82
C SER A 132 6.26 -16.33 0.13
N LYS A 133 6.72 -17.35 0.87
CA LYS A 133 6.86 -18.72 0.36
C LYS A 133 5.52 -19.34 0.00
N GLU A 134 4.50 -19.18 0.85
CA GLU A 134 3.13 -19.68 0.62
C GLU A 134 2.51 -19.09 -0.65
N LEU A 135 2.82 -17.82 -0.97
CA LEU A 135 2.37 -17.13 -2.19
C LEU A 135 3.27 -17.40 -3.41
N GLY A 136 4.26 -18.29 -3.27
CA GLY A 136 5.14 -18.72 -4.36
C GLY A 136 6.25 -17.72 -4.71
N LEU A 137 6.54 -16.76 -3.84
CA LEU A 137 7.61 -15.78 -4.02
C LEU A 137 8.94 -16.32 -3.47
N LYS A 138 9.97 -16.34 -4.31
CA LYS A 138 11.35 -16.68 -3.90
C LYS A 138 12.13 -15.39 -3.69
N THR A 139 12.17 -14.92 -2.45
CA THR A 139 12.91 -13.70 -2.09
C THR A 139 14.39 -14.02 -1.91
N ALA A 140 15.26 -13.32 -2.65
CA ALA A 140 16.70 -13.33 -2.40
C ALA A 140 17.02 -12.70 -1.04
N GLU A 141 16.30 -11.61 -0.71
CA GLU A 141 16.41 -10.94 0.58
C GLU A 141 15.07 -10.35 1.01
N ILE A 142 14.85 -10.28 2.33
CA ILE A 142 13.70 -9.59 2.95
C ILE A 142 14.27 -8.45 3.81
N VAL A 143 13.92 -7.22 3.45
CA VAL A 143 14.34 -6.02 4.15
C VAL A 143 13.14 -5.35 4.79
N LEU A 144 13.19 -5.20 6.12
CA LEU A 144 12.20 -4.45 6.88
C LEU A 144 12.61 -2.98 6.91
N CYS A 145 11.77 -2.08 6.41
CA CYS A 145 12.11 -0.67 6.26
C CYS A 145 10.97 0.30 6.61
N SER A 146 11.34 1.56 6.77
CA SER A 146 10.44 2.71 6.78
C SER A 146 10.96 3.76 5.82
N ALA A 147 10.35 3.80 4.64
CA ALA A 147 10.60 4.83 3.63
C ALA A 147 10.24 6.24 4.15
N LYS A 148 9.44 6.37 5.20
CA LYS A 148 9.14 7.67 5.82
C LYS A 148 10.22 8.11 6.80
N ARG A 149 10.77 7.19 7.61
CA ARG A 149 11.67 7.53 8.72
C ARG A 149 13.16 7.29 8.48
N GLY A 150 13.54 6.63 7.39
CA GLY A 150 14.97 6.30 7.15
C GLY A 150 15.33 4.90 7.59
N GLN A 151 14.54 4.33 8.51
CA GLN A 151 14.89 3.08 9.17
C GLN A 151 14.99 1.91 8.19
N GLY A 152 16.10 1.18 8.25
CA GLY A 152 16.33 -0.02 7.43
C GLY A 152 16.54 0.27 5.93
N PHE A 153 16.64 1.55 5.56
CA PHE A 153 16.85 1.93 4.16
C PHE A 153 18.30 1.70 3.72
N ASP A 154 19.28 1.97 4.58
CA ASP A 154 20.69 1.64 4.30
C ASP A 154 20.88 0.17 3.95
N ARG A 155 20.21 -0.72 4.70
CA ARG A 155 20.21 -2.16 4.39
C ARG A 155 19.58 -2.46 3.04
N LEU A 156 18.50 -1.77 2.67
CA LEU A 156 17.89 -1.95 1.35
C LEU A 156 18.85 -1.51 0.24
N LEU A 157 19.54 -0.39 0.42
CA LEU A 157 20.56 0.10 -0.51
C LEU A 157 21.71 -0.90 -0.62
N ASP A 158 22.23 -1.40 0.50
CA ASP A 158 23.30 -2.40 0.52
C ASP A 158 22.87 -3.69 -0.21
N SER A 159 21.65 -4.16 0.04
CA SER A 159 21.05 -5.31 -0.65
C SER A 159 20.90 -5.06 -2.15
N VAL A 160 20.43 -3.88 -2.54
CA VAL A 160 20.29 -3.50 -3.95
C VAL A 160 21.68 -3.43 -4.59
N SER A 161 22.64 -2.71 -4.03
CA SER A 161 23.99 -2.57 -4.55
C SER A 161 24.71 -3.92 -4.68
N SER A 162 24.60 -4.80 -3.68
CA SER A 162 25.24 -6.11 -3.69
C SER A 162 24.60 -7.10 -4.66
N LEU A 163 23.27 -7.11 -4.76
CA LEU A 163 22.55 -8.08 -5.60
C LEU A 163 22.36 -7.59 -7.03
N ARG A 164 22.32 -6.28 -7.28
CA ARG A 164 22.09 -5.72 -8.62
C ARG A 164 23.21 -6.09 -9.57
N GLY A 165 24.47 -5.88 -9.17
CA GLY A 165 25.59 -5.87 -10.11
C GLY A 165 25.38 -4.81 -11.20
N ARG A 166 25.67 -5.16 -12.47
CA ARG A 166 25.45 -4.30 -13.65
C ARG A 166 24.14 -4.64 -14.34
N ARG A 167 23.02 -4.42 -13.64
CA ARG A 167 21.66 -4.76 -14.11
C ARG A 167 20.67 -3.65 -13.78
N ASP A 168 19.64 -3.55 -14.60
CA ASP A 168 18.50 -2.68 -14.32
C ASP A 168 17.76 -3.13 -13.05
N VAL A 169 17.22 -2.17 -12.29
CA VAL A 169 16.42 -2.42 -11.09
C VAL A 169 14.98 -2.02 -11.37
N TYR A 170 14.04 -2.95 -11.26
CA TYR A 170 12.61 -2.67 -11.40
C TYR A 170 11.97 -2.61 -10.02
N VAL A 171 11.34 -1.48 -9.71
CA VAL A 171 10.59 -1.32 -8.45
C VAL A 171 9.12 -1.62 -8.73
N VAL A 172 8.59 -2.67 -8.10
CA VAL A 172 7.21 -3.15 -8.28
C VAL A 172 6.45 -3.17 -6.95
N GLY A 173 5.17 -2.84 -6.98
CA GLY A 173 4.32 -2.89 -5.79
C GLY A 173 2.93 -2.33 -6.04
N ALA A 174 2.02 -2.58 -5.11
CA ALA A 174 0.68 -2.02 -5.17
C ALA A 174 0.68 -0.49 -4.90
N THR A 175 -0.43 0.18 -5.18
CA THR A 175 -0.62 1.60 -4.79
C THR A 175 -0.50 1.79 -3.28
N ASN A 176 -0.10 2.98 -2.84
CA ASN A 176 -0.05 3.36 -1.42
C ASN A 176 0.88 2.53 -0.49
N VAL A 177 1.70 1.62 -1.04
CA VAL A 177 2.71 0.85 -0.27
C VAL A 177 3.95 1.68 0.07
N GLY A 178 4.13 2.84 -0.56
CA GLY A 178 5.29 3.72 -0.39
C GLY A 178 6.38 3.58 -1.46
N LYS A 179 6.04 3.04 -2.64
CA LYS A 179 6.93 2.92 -3.82
C LYS A 179 7.59 4.24 -4.20
N SER A 180 6.80 5.30 -4.40
CA SER A 180 7.35 6.62 -4.77
C SER A 180 8.25 7.21 -3.70
N THR A 181 7.94 7.00 -2.41
CA THR A 181 8.80 7.43 -1.30
C THR A 181 10.13 6.69 -1.29
N LEU A 182 10.11 5.38 -1.57
CA LEU A 182 11.30 4.56 -1.71
C LEU A 182 12.16 5.06 -2.88
N ILE A 183 11.53 5.34 -4.03
CA ILE A 183 12.24 5.78 -5.23
C ILE A 183 12.87 7.15 -5.04
N ASN A 184 12.15 8.11 -4.47
CA ASN A 184 12.69 9.44 -4.19
C ASN A 184 13.96 9.38 -3.32
N ARG A 185 14.03 8.39 -2.41
CA ARG A 185 15.24 8.17 -1.62
C ARG A 185 16.35 7.48 -2.39
N LEU A 186 16.02 6.46 -3.20
CA LEU A 186 17.00 5.87 -4.10
C LEU A 186 17.64 6.94 -4.99
N ILE A 187 16.86 7.89 -5.50
CA ILE A 187 17.39 9.03 -6.26
C ILE A 187 18.37 9.82 -5.39
N SER A 188 17.97 10.28 -4.20
CA SER A 188 18.85 11.07 -3.33
C SER A 188 20.16 10.39 -2.95
N ASP A 189 20.19 9.06 -2.83
CA ASP A 189 21.38 8.32 -2.41
C ASP A 189 22.26 7.85 -3.58
N TYR A 190 21.71 7.66 -4.77
CA TYR A 190 22.45 7.20 -5.96
C TYR A 190 22.78 8.29 -6.97
N SER A 191 22.17 9.48 -6.88
CA SER A 191 22.47 10.58 -7.78
C SER A 191 23.14 11.74 -7.04
N ASP A 192 24.42 11.97 -7.30
CA ASP A 192 25.08 13.28 -7.12
C ASP A 192 24.58 14.34 -8.13
N LEU A 193 23.56 14.00 -8.92
CA LEU A 193 23.20 14.67 -10.16
C LEU A 193 21.84 15.36 -10.06
N GLU A 194 21.84 16.64 -10.44
CA GLU A 194 20.71 17.43 -10.94
C GLU A 194 20.14 16.84 -12.28
N GLN A 195 20.17 15.52 -12.47
CA GLN A 195 19.72 14.89 -13.71
C GLN A 195 18.21 14.71 -13.72
N GLU A 196 17.60 15.21 -14.80
CA GLU A 196 16.15 15.21 -15.00
C GLU A 196 15.59 13.78 -15.10
N LEU A 197 14.53 13.52 -14.33
CA LEU A 197 13.76 12.27 -14.41
C LEU A 197 13.20 12.11 -15.83
N THR A 198 13.62 11.06 -16.54
CA THR A 198 13.09 10.78 -17.88
C THR A 198 11.91 9.83 -17.79
N THR A 199 10.81 10.17 -18.45
CA THR A 199 9.66 9.28 -18.61
C THR A 199 9.81 8.53 -19.93
N SER A 200 9.55 7.22 -19.92
CA SER A 200 9.58 6.40 -21.13
C SER A 200 8.42 5.41 -21.14
N ARG A 201 7.86 5.16 -22.32
CA ARG A 201 6.80 4.18 -22.52
C ARG A 201 7.40 2.79 -22.67
N TYR A 202 6.79 1.80 -22.03
CA TYR A 202 7.17 0.41 -22.24
C TYR A 202 6.57 -0.09 -23.57
N PRO A 203 7.34 -0.73 -24.46
CA PRO A 203 6.83 -1.23 -25.75
C PRO A 203 5.60 -2.13 -25.55
N GLY A 204 4.49 -1.79 -26.21
CA GLY A 204 3.25 -2.58 -26.13
C GLY A 204 2.33 -2.28 -24.93
N THR A 205 2.64 -1.26 -24.12
CA THR A 205 1.74 -0.78 -23.04
C THR A 205 1.56 0.74 -23.12
N THR A 206 0.46 1.26 -22.58
CA THR A 206 0.20 2.70 -22.42
C THR A 206 0.79 3.28 -21.13
N LEU A 207 1.57 2.47 -20.42
CA LEU A 207 2.11 2.78 -19.11
C LEU A 207 3.41 3.59 -19.19
N ASP A 208 3.37 4.77 -18.58
CA ASP A 208 4.55 5.60 -18.37
C ASP A 208 5.40 5.00 -17.23
N SER A 209 6.62 4.58 -17.55
CA SER A 209 7.63 4.17 -16.56
C SER A 209 8.67 5.28 -16.40
N VAL A 210 9.04 5.59 -15.16
CA VAL A 210 10.10 6.59 -14.88
C VAL A 210 11.43 5.86 -14.85
N LYS A 211 12.41 6.36 -15.60
CA LYS A 211 13.77 5.82 -15.60
C LYS A 211 14.71 6.80 -14.92
N ILE A 212 15.39 6.31 -13.90
CA ILE A 212 16.42 7.04 -13.16
C ILE A 212 17.76 6.46 -13.61
N PRO A 213 18.60 7.23 -14.31
CA PRO A 213 19.92 6.77 -14.72
C PRO A 213 20.81 6.56 -13.50
N LEU A 214 21.71 5.59 -13.61
CA LEU A 214 22.79 5.36 -12.65
C LEU A 214 24.13 5.48 -13.38
N ASP A 215 25.18 5.77 -12.62
CA ASP A 215 26.52 6.10 -13.15
C ASP A 215 27.15 4.99 -14.00
N ASP A 216 26.68 3.75 -13.84
CA ASP A 216 27.18 2.57 -14.56
C ASP A 216 26.46 2.30 -15.90
N GLY A 217 25.55 3.19 -16.32
CA GLY A 217 24.78 3.10 -17.56
C GLY A 217 23.51 2.27 -17.48
N HIS A 218 23.13 1.81 -16.28
CA HIS A 218 21.86 1.10 -16.03
C HIS A 218 20.84 2.02 -15.37
N TYR A 219 19.61 1.52 -15.20
CA TYR A 219 18.50 2.33 -14.69
C TYR A 219 17.85 1.73 -13.45
N ILE A 220 17.27 2.59 -12.62
CA ILE A 220 16.17 2.23 -11.72
C ILE A 220 14.87 2.60 -12.45
N ILE A 221 14.00 1.63 -12.63
CA ILE A 221 12.75 1.76 -13.35
C ILE A 221 11.61 1.74 -12.34
N ASP A 222 10.89 2.86 -12.26
CA ASP A 222 9.62 2.93 -11.58
C ASP A 222 8.53 2.31 -12.45
N THR A 223 7.91 1.25 -11.94
CA THR A 223 6.73 0.66 -12.59
C THR A 223 5.46 1.27 -12.00
N PRO A 224 4.38 1.45 -12.76
CA PRO A 224 3.10 1.89 -12.20
C PRO A 224 2.65 0.98 -11.05
N GLY A 225 2.02 1.58 -10.04
CA GLY A 225 1.51 0.83 -8.90
C GLY A 225 0.25 0.04 -9.28
N ILE A 226 0.16 -1.21 -8.83
CA ILE A 226 -1.04 -2.04 -9.05
C ILE A 226 -2.16 -1.57 -8.14
N VAL A 227 -3.34 -1.38 -8.71
CA VAL A 227 -4.56 -1.12 -7.95
C VAL A 227 -5.26 -2.45 -7.72
N TYR A 228 -5.41 -2.83 -6.45
CA TYR A 228 -6.20 -3.99 -6.06
C TYR A 228 -7.53 -3.52 -5.48
N PRO A 229 -8.66 -3.72 -6.19
CA PRO A 229 -9.94 -3.10 -5.83
C PRO A 229 -10.49 -3.59 -4.48
N TRP A 230 -9.98 -4.71 -3.96
CA TRP A 230 -10.40 -5.27 -2.66
C TRP A 230 -9.58 -4.75 -1.47
N ARG A 231 -8.55 -3.94 -1.67
CA ARG A 231 -7.76 -3.37 -0.57
C ARG A 231 -8.50 -2.22 0.07
N TYR A 232 -8.41 -2.08 1.39
CA TYR A 232 -9.06 -0.97 2.08
C TYR A 232 -8.68 0.41 1.52
N SER A 233 -7.44 0.62 1.10
CA SER A 233 -6.99 1.89 0.51
C SER A 233 -7.72 2.28 -0.77
N GLU A 234 -8.33 1.31 -1.46
CA GLU A 234 -9.10 1.51 -2.69
C GLU A 234 -10.61 1.42 -2.45
N LEU A 235 -11.03 0.88 -1.30
CA LEU A 235 -12.43 0.76 -0.89
C LEU A 235 -12.95 2.01 -0.17
N VAL A 236 -12.07 2.74 0.52
CA VAL A 236 -12.45 3.93 1.30
C VAL A 236 -12.15 5.21 0.53
N GLU A 237 -12.93 6.25 0.79
CA GLU A 237 -12.69 7.58 0.23
C GLU A 237 -11.45 8.22 0.85
N ARG A 238 -10.90 9.23 0.16
CA ARG A 238 -9.64 9.89 0.56
C ARG A 238 -9.64 10.42 1.99
N GLN A 239 -10.77 10.93 2.45
CA GLN A 239 -10.96 11.46 3.80
C GLN A 239 -10.83 10.39 4.89
N ASP A 240 -11.08 9.12 4.55
CA ASP A 240 -11.10 7.99 5.47
C ASP A 240 -9.81 7.15 5.41
N LEU A 241 -8.87 7.52 4.52
CA LEU A 241 -7.60 6.79 4.34
C LEU A 241 -6.79 6.71 5.64
N ASP A 242 -6.84 7.73 6.50
CA ASP A 242 -6.11 7.73 7.78
C ASP A 242 -6.60 6.65 8.76
N ALA A 243 -7.82 6.13 8.58
CA ALA A 243 -8.37 5.03 9.38
C ALA A 243 -7.77 3.67 9.02
N VAL A 244 -7.40 3.48 7.76
CA VAL A 244 -6.86 2.22 7.21
C VAL A 244 -5.34 2.28 7.00
N MET A 245 -4.79 3.48 6.82
CA MET A 245 -3.37 3.74 6.68
C MET A 245 -2.86 4.64 7.82
N PRO A 246 -2.43 4.04 8.94
CA PRO A 246 -2.00 4.81 10.10
C PRO A 246 -0.76 5.67 9.79
N ALA A 247 -0.80 6.94 10.19
CA ALA A 247 0.36 7.84 10.07
C ALA A 247 1.28 7.83 11.30
N LYS A 248 0.80 7.25 12.42
CA LYS A 248 1.47 7.18 13.73
C LYS A 248 1.55 5.73 14.21
N PRO A 249 2.53 5.38 15.05
CA PRO A 249 2.63 4.02 15.61
C PRO A 249 1.36 3.57 16.30
N LEU A 250 0.99 2.31 16.07
CA LEU A 250 -0.21 1.71 16.64
C LEU A 250 -0.09 1.64 18.16
N LYS A 251 -1.12 2.13 18.85
CA LYS A 251 -1.22 2.04 20.30
C LYS A 251 -2.09 0.83 20.67
N PRO A 252 -1.69 0.01 21.65
CA PRO A 252 -2.52 -1.09 22.12
C PRO A 252 -3.80 -0.56 22.78
N ALA A 253 -4.96 -1.02 22.32
CA ALA A 253 -6.24 -0.79 22.97
C ALA A 253 -6.79 -2.11 23.54
N VAL A 254 -6.78 -2.24 24.86
CA VAL A 254 -7.14 -3.49 25.55
C VAL A 254 -8.63 -3.49 25.90
N TYR A 255 -9.33 -4.57 25.53
CA TYR A 255 -10.74 -4.79 25.84
C TYR A 255 -10.93 -6.13 26.54
N GLN A 256 -11.59 -6.12 27.70
CA GLN A 256 -12.01 -7.34 28.41
C GLN A 256 -13.40 -7.73 27.90
N LEU A 257 -13.53 -8.91 27.30
CA LEU A 257 -14.77 -9.38 26.68
C LEU A 257 -15.26 -10.69 27.29
N ASN A 258 -16.59 -10.80 27.38
CA ASN A 258 -17.32 -12.03 27.61
C ASN A 258 -17.72 -12.64 26.27
N SER A 259 -17.95 -13.95 26.23
CA SER A 259 -18.58 -14.60 25.09
C SER A 259 -19.91 -13.93 24.74
N GLY A 260 -20.18 -13.79 23.44
CA GLY A 260 -21.34 -13.05 22.94
C GLY A 260 -21.16 -11.54 22.92
N GLN A 261 -19.92 -11.03 22.82
CA GLN A 261 -19.65 -9.60 22.66
C GLN A 261 -18.87 -9.29 21.38
N THR A 262 -19.08 -8.07 20.90
CA THR A 262 -18.60 -7.59 19.61
C THR A 262 -17.87 -6.26 19.77
N LEU A 263 -16.81 -6.08 18.97
CA LEU A 263 -16.10 -4.83 18.75
C LEU A 263 -16.25 -4.42 17.27
N PHE A 264 -16.75 -3.22 17.03
CA PHE A 264 -16.73 -2.57 15.72
C PHE A 264 -15.50 -1.68 15.60
N PHE A 265 -14.91 -1.64 14.41
CA PHE A 265 -13.82 -0.76 14.03
C PHE A 265 -14.37 0.25 13.02
N GLY A 266 -14.99 1.33 13.55
CA GLY A 266 -15.87 2.19 12.76
C GLY A 266 -16.93 1.37 12.02
N GLY A 267 -17.18 1.74 10.76
CA GLY A 267 -17.99 1.00 9.79
C GLY A 267 -17.13 0.18 8.80
N LEU A 268 -15.86 -0.12 9.13
CA LEU A 268 -14.93 -0.82 8.24
C LEU A 268 -14.73 -2.29 8.60
N GLY A 269 -14.96 -2.68 9.85
CA GLY A 269 -14.87 -4.08 10.24
C GLY A 269 -15.46 -4.35 11.61
N ARG A 270 -15.64 -5.63 11.91
CA ARG A 270 -16.22 -6.11 13.15
C ARG A 270 -15.52 -7.37 13.61
N PHE A 271 -15.29 -7.47 14.91
CA PHE A 271 -14.74 -8.63 15.60
C PHE A 271 -15.73 -9.14 16.64
N ASP A 272 -16.08 -10.41 16.56
CA ASP A 272 -17.00 -11.09 17.45
C ASP A 272 -16.26 -12.12 18.29
N PHE A 273 -16.40 -12.01 19.62
CA PHE A 273 -16.03 -13.07 20.53
C PHE A 273 -17.22 -14.02 20.70
N VAL A 274 -17.29 -15.04 19.84
CA VAL A 274 -18.42 -15.95 19.74
C VAL A 274 -18.50 -16.86 20.96
N GLN A 275 -17.40 -17.56 21.28
CA GLN A 275 -17.38 -18.53 22.38
C GLN A 275 -16.02 -18.58 23.07
N GLY A 276 -16.02 -18.65 24.40
CA GLY A 276 -14.82 -18.87 25.22
C GLY A 276 -14.96 -18.23 26.61
N GLU A 277 -13.96 -18.48 27.47
CA GLU A 277 -13.88 -17.88 28.80
C GLU A 277 -13.62 -16.37 28.72
N HIS A 278 -14.04 -15.64 29.76
CA HIS A 278 -13.76 -14.21 29.92
C HIS A 278 -12.26 -13.95 29.72
N GLN A 279 -11.93 -13.10 28.74
CA GLN A 279 -10.53 -12.83 28.40
C GLN A 279 -10.34 -11.46 27.76
N SER A 280 -9.08 -11.04 27.72
CA SER A 280 -8.69 -9.78 27.11
C SER A 280 -8.26 -9.94 25.65
N PHE A 281 -8.61 -8.93 24.86
CA PHE A 281 -8.22 -8.77 23.48
C PHE A 281 -7.53 -7.42 23.32
N THR A 282 -6.34 -7.40 22.74
CA THR A 282 -5.61 -6.15 22.49
C THR A 282 -5.71 -5.80 21.02
N CYS A 283 -6.42 -4.72 20.70
CA CYS A 283 -6.56 -4.22 19.34
C CYS A 283 -5.37 -3.30 19.00
N PHE A 284 -4.74 -3.57 17.87
CA PHE A 284 -3.71 -2.74 17.25
C PHE A 284 -4.25 -2.27 15.90
N ILE A 285 -4.95 -1.14 15.91
CA ILE A 285 -5.56 -0.49 14.73
C ILE A 285 -5.22 0.99 14.74
N SER A 286 -5.50 1.70 13.64
CA SER A 286 -5.27 3.15 13.57
C SER A 286 -5.98 3.90 14.70
N GLY A 287 -5.28 4.85 15.32
CA GLY A 287 -5.84 5.62 16.44
C GLY A 287 -6.95 6.59 16.04
N SER A 288 -7.15 6.83 14.75
CA SER A 288 -8.30 7.58 14.21
C SER A 288 -9.58 6.75 14.18
N LEU A 289 -9.47 5.41 14.19
CA LEU A 289 -10.61 4.51 14.11
C LEU A 289 -11.20 4.25 15.50
N LYS A 290 -12.45 4.69 15.70
CA LYS A 290 -13.16 4.47 16.96
C LYS A 290 -13.59 3.01 17.10
N ILE A 291 -13.41 2.47 18.30
CA ILE A 291 -13.83 1.12 18.64
C ILE A 291 -15.15 1.19 19.40
N HIS A 292 -16.18 0.53 18.90
CA HIS A 292 -17.49 0.48 19.53
C HIS A 292 -17.81 -0.94 20.01
N ARG A 293 -18.10 -1.10 21.30
CA ARG A 293 -18.44 -2.40 21.89
C ARG A 293 -19.95 -2.56 22.01
N THR A 294 -20.45 -3.74 21.65
CA THR A 294 -21.86 -4.12 21.84
C THR A 294 -22.00 -5.61 22.16
N LYS A 295 -23.22 -6.06 22.44
CA LYS A 295 -23.55 -7.49 22.52
C LYS A 295 -23.71 -8.06 21.11
N LEU A 296 -23.30 -9.31 20.93
CA LEU A 296 -23.37 -10.02 19.66
C LEU A 296 -24.80 -10.07 19.11
N GLU A 297 -25.79 -10.30 19.98
CA GLU A 297 -27.22 -10.33 19.63
C GLU A 297 -27.75 -9.00 19.04
N ARG A 298 -27.09 -7.87 19.34
CA ARG A 298 -27.47 -6.53 18.85
C ARG A 298 -26.55 -6.02 17.74
N ALA A 299 -25.52 -6.78 17.38
CA ALA A 299 -24.47 -6.27 16.51
C ALA A 299 -24.97 -6.03 15.09
N ASP A 300 -25.81 -6.93 14.56
CA ASP A 300 -26.37 -6.77 13.21
C ASP A 300 -27.33 -5.58 13.12
N ASP A 301 -28.19 -5.40 14.14
CA ASP A 301 -29.10 -4.26 14.23
C ASP A 301 -28.33 -2.94 14.38
N LEU A 302 -27.33 -2.90 15.27
CA LEU A 302 -26.49 -1.71 15.46
C LEU A 302 -25.80 -1.30 14.15
N TYR A 303 -25.30 -2.27 13.38
CA TYR A 303 -24.66 -1.97 12.10
C TYR A 303 -25.66 -1.43 11.08
N ARG A 304 -26.82 -2.06 10.94
CA ARG A 304 -27.86 -1.61 10.01
C ARG A 304 -28.33 -0.20 10.33
N ASP A 305 -28.54 0.11 11.61
CA ASP A 305 -29.22 1.32 12.03
C ASP A 305 -28.24 2.52 12.22
N HIS A 306 -26.94 2.26 12.43
CA HIS A 306 -25.95 3.31 12.75
C HIS A 306 -24.69 3.34 11.88
N ARG A 307 -24.62 2.53 10.81
CA ARG A 307 -23.53 2.64 9.79
C ARG A 307 -23.54 4.02 9.15
N GLY A 308 -22.38 4.65 9.05
CA GLY A 308 -22.24 5.98 8.44
C GLY A 308 -22.41 7.16 9.40
N GLU A 309 -22.88 6.91 10.62
CA GLU A 309 -23.00 7.90 11.68
C GLU A 309 -22.04 7.56 12.83
N MET A 310 -22.53 6.80 13.82
CA MET A 310 -21.73 6.32 14.95
C MET A 310 -20.66 5.35 14.49
N LEU A 311 -21.01 4.43 13.58
CA LEU A 311 -20.07 3.49 12.97
C LEU A 311 -19.48 4.11 11.70
N SER A 312 -18.60 5.07 11.91
CA SER A 312 -17.82 5.75 10.88
C SER A 312 -16.32 5.71 11.23
N PRO A 313 -15.43 5.77 10.23
CA PRO A 313 -15.69 5.77 8.78
C PRO A 313 -16.16 4.41 8.24
N PRO A 314 -16.76 4.33 7.02
CA PRO A 314 -17.08 5.47 6.15
C PRO A 314 -18.27 6.28 6.66
N ALA A 315 -18.45 7.49 6.15
CA ALA A 315 -19.63 8.32 6.41
C ALA A 315 -20.85 7.83 5.62
N ALA A 316 -22.07 8.21 6.02
CA ALA A 316 -23.33 7.71 5.46
C ALA A 316 -23.40 7.73 3.92
N GLY A 317 -22.83 8.74 3.25
CA GLY A 317 -22.82 8.83 1.78
C GLY A 317 -21.91 7.81 1.07
N ASP A 318 -20.99 7.19 1.81
CA ASP A 318 -19.96 6.30 1.26
C ASP A 318 -20.11 4.85 1.75
N VAL A 319 -21.01 4.57 2.70
CA VAL A 319 -21.23 3.21 3.24
C VAL A 319 -21.65 2.25 2.13
N ASP A 320 -22.57 2.65 1.27
CA ASP A 320 -23.11 1.77 0.22
C ASP A 320 -22.12 1.53 -0.94
N LYS A 321 -20.98 2.23 -0.95
CA LYS A 321 -19.86 1.95 -1.87
C LYS A 321 -19.03 0.75 -1.42
N LEU A 322 -19.06 0.41 -0.12
CA LEU A 322 -18.32 -0.73 0.39
C LEU A 322 -18.96 -2.05 -0.07
N PRO A 323 -18.15 -3.05 -0.47
CA PRO A 323 -18.64 -4.40 -0.71
C PRO A 323 -19.33 -4.97 0.52
N ALA A 324 -20.31 -5.84 0.28
CA ALA A 324 -20.96 -6.60 1.34
C ALA A 324 -19.92 -7.31 2.24
N TRP A 325 -20.18 -7.32 3.54
CA TRP A 325 -19.28 -7.93 4.50
C TRP A 325 -19.31 -9.45 4.40
N GLN A 326 -18.14 -10.07 4.56
CA GLN A 326 -17.94 -11.50 4.63
C GLN A 326 -17.51 -11.88 6.06
N ARG A 327 -18.13 -12.94 6.60
CA ARG A 327 -17.76 -13.53 7.89
C ARG A 327 -16.61 -14.52 7.72
N HIS A 328 -15.58 -14.36 8.56
CA HIS A 328 -14.45 -15.28 8.71
C HIS A 328 -14.41 -15.79 10.14
N GLU A 329 -14.65 -17.07 10.34
CA GLU A 329 -14.65 -17.68 11.66
C GLU A 329 -13.38 -18.48 11.92
N PHE A 330 -12.84 -18.36 13.12
CA PHE A 330 -11.61 -19.02 13.54
C PHE A 330 -11.77 -19.67 14.90
N ARG A 331 -11.32 -20.91 14.99
CA ARG A 331 -11.17 -21.63 16.26
C ARG A 331 -9.73 -21.55 16.72
N ILE A 332 -9.53 -20.91 17.86
CA ILE A 332 -8.23 -20.65 18.47
C ILE A 332 -7.95 -21.75 19.49
N ALA A 333 -6.85 -22.46 19.30
CA ALA A 333 -6.47 -23.57 20.16
C ALA A 333 -6.02 -23.10 21.55
N ARG A 334 -6.23 -23.96 22.55
CA ARG A 334 -5.74 -23.76 23.92
C ARG A 334 -4.22 -23.61 23.93
N GLY A 335 -3.71 -22.71 24.77
CA GLY A 335 -2.29 -22.39 24.90
C GLY A 335 -1.68 -21.67 23.70
N SER A 336 -2.43 -21.44 22.62
CA SER A 336 -1.90 -20.74 21.44
C SER A 336 -1.77 -19.24 21.70
N ARG A 337 -0.67 -18.64 21.28
CA ARG A 337 -0.47 -17.18 21.28
C ARG A 337 -0.69 -16.67 19.87
N SER A 338 -1.90 -16.19 19.61
CA SER A 338 -2.36 -15.92 18.25
C SER A 338 -2.86 -14.48 18.09
N ASP A 339 -2.61 -13.92 16.92
CA ASP A 339 -3.20 -12.67 16.45
C ASP A 339 -4.19 -12.96 15.33
N VAL A 340 -5.35 -12.32 15.36
CA VAL A 340 -6.27 -12.22 14.21
C VAL A 340 -5.88 -10.96 13.43
N PHE A 341 -5.27 -11.15 12.27
CA PHE A 341 -4.80 -10.09 11.40
C PHE A 341 -5.83 -9.79 10.31
N ILE A 342 -6.13 -8.50 10.13
CA ILE A 342 -7.03 -7.96 9.12
C ILE A 342 -6.21 -7.07 8.19
N SER A 343 -6.01 -7.51 6.96
CA SER A 343 -5.19 -6.80 5.98
C SER A 343 -5.74 -5.40 5.73
N GLY A 344 -4.93 -4.37 5.95
CA GLY A 344 -5.27 -2.96 5.78
C GLY A 344 -6.01 -2.30 6.94
N LEU A 345 -6.27 -3.01 8.06
CA LEU A 345 -6.84 -2.41 9.28
C LEU A 345 -5.95 -2.57 10.50
N GLY A 346 -5.29 -3.72 10.66
CA GLY A 346 -4.45 -4.03 11.81
C GLY A 346 -4.64 -5.44 12.32
N TRP A 347 -4.50 -5.65 13.63
CA TRP A 347 -4.74 -6.97 14.23
C TRP A 347 -5.30 -6.90 15.65
N ILE A 348 -5.89 -8.00 16.06
CA ILE A 348 -6.37 -8.23 17.42
C ILE A 348 -5.53 -9.36 18.02
N LYS A 349 -4.78 -9.05 19.08
CA LYS A 349 -4.06 -10.06 19.86
C LYS A 349 -5.00 -10.71 20.86
N LEU A 350 -5.02 -12.03 20.86
CA LEU A 350 -5.75 -12.83 21.85
C LEU A 350 -4.81 -13.11 23.02
N ASN A 351 -5.14 -12.58 24.20
CA ASN A 351 -4.28 -12.71 25.38
C ASN A 351 -4.62 -13.94 26.23
N GLY A 352 -5.81 -14.54 26.04
CA GLY A 352 -6.26 -15.71 26.79
C GLY A 352 -5.59 -17.01 26.32
N THR A 353 -5.52 -18.00 27.22
CA THR A 353 -4.96 -19.34 26.96
C THR A 353 -6.01 -20.44 26.84
N GLU A 354 -7.27 -20.15 27.20
CA GLU A 354 -8.34 -21.16 27.32
C GLU A 354 -8.95 -21.61 25.98
N GLY A 355 -8.47 -21.05 24.88
CA GLY A 355 -9.06 -21.22 23.55
C GLY A 355 -10.29 -20.36 23.36
N ALA A 356 -10.64 -20.09 22.10
CA ALA A 356 -11.76 -19.23 21.75
C ALA A 356 -12.30 -19.54 20.35
N VAL A 357 -13.57 -19.26 20.11
CA VAL A 357 -14.14 -19.11 18.76
C VAL A 357 -14.38 -17.63 18.55
N VAL A 358 -13.77 -17.09 17.50
CA VAL A 358 -13.88 -15.68 17.13
C VAL A 358 -14.31 -15.58 15.67
N ALA A 359 -15.06 -14.54 15.34
CA ALA A 359 -15.44 -14.26 13.96
C ALA A 359 -15.09 -12.81 13.62
N VAL A 360 -14.64 -12.58 12.39
CA VAL A 360 -14.36 -11.26 11.84
C VAL A 360 -15.24 -11.02 10.64
N HIS A 361 -15.86 -9.85 10.58
CA HIS A 361 -16.64 -9.39 9.44
C HIS A 361 -15.94 -8.19 8.82
N VAL A 362 -15.63 -8.29 7.53
CA VAL A 362 -14.94 -7.25 6.75
C VAL A 362 -15.49 -7.24 5.32
N PRO A 363 -15.37 -6.15 4.55
CA PRO A 363 -15.78 -6.11 3.16
C PRO A 363 -15.18 -7.26 2.35
N ARG A 364 -15.98 -7.82 1.43
CA ARG A 364 -15.57 -8.94 0.58
C ARG A 364 -14.27 -8.63 -0.15
N GLY A 365 -13.33 -9.57 -0.09
CA GLY A 365 -12.02 -9.48 -0.74
C GLY A 365 -10.89 -9.07 0.22
N VAL A 366 -11.20 -8.35 1.30
CA VAL A 366 -10.25 -8.12 2.39
C VAL A 366 -9.86 -9.45 3.02
N LYS A 367 -8.57 -9.68 3.18
CA LYS A 367 -8.04 -10.93 3.75
C LYS A 367 -7.96 -10.83 5.27
N VAL A 368 -8.45 -11.89 5.93
CA VAL A 368 -8.33 -12.10 7.37
C VAL A 368 -7.62 -13.43 7.62
N LEU A 369 -6.66 -13.44 8.53
CA LEU A 369 -5.90 -14.63 8.87
C LEU A 369 -5.59 -14.68 10.37
N VAL A 370 -5.32 -15.88 10.86
CA VAL A 370 -4.73 -16.09 12.18
C VAL A 370 -3.24 -16.37 12.01
N ARG A 371 -2.41 -15.70 12.81
CA ARG A 371 -0.95 -15.88 12.83
C ARG A 371 -0.43 -16.00 14.26
N PRO A 372 0.78 -16.53 14.48
CA PRO A 372 1.45 -16.43 15.77
C PRO A 372 1.62 -14.98 16.20
N SER A 373 1.47 -14.71 17.50
CA SER A 373 1.59 -13.36 18.06
C SER A 373 2.96 -12.74 17.80
N LEU A 374 2.95 -11.54 17.21
CA LEU A 374 4.16 -10.75 16.97
C LEU A 374 4.69 -10.06 18.23
N ILE A 375 3.88 -10.00 19.29
CA ILE A 375 4.18 -9.37 20.59
C ILE A 375 4.19 -10.41 21.70
#